data_AF-A0A1P8X0A0-F1
#
_entry.id   AF-A0A1P8X0A0-F1
#
_cell.length_a   1.000
_cell.length_b   1.000
_cell.length_c   1.000
_cell.angle_alpha   90.00
_cell.angle_beta   90.00
_cell.angle_gamma   90.00
#
_symmetry.space_group_name_H-M   'P 1'
#
loop_
_entity.id
_entity.type
_entity.pdbx_description
1 polymer ?
#
loop_
_entity_poly.entity_id
_entity_poly.type
_entity_poly.pdbx_seq_one_letter_code
_entity_poly.pdbx_strand_id
1 'polypeptide(L)'
;MATIAPPVPTITAFPKNDVIKALVDELLEVARTEAQLRGISLPQDEAGARNAPVPLDSLSIVDTLCAIEAVIGFELRDNIVQTGGYVSVEDALGHLVPRIEKVWIKKKGVKP
;
A
#
# COMPACT_ATOMS: atom_id res chain seq x y z
N MET A 1 21.82 28.02 25.07
CA MET A 1 20.41 27.82 24.64
C MET A 1 20.40 27.89 23.13
N ALA A 2 20.22 26.76 22.44
CA ALA A 2 20.17 26.72 20.98
C ALA A 2 18.72 26.97 20.53
N THR A 3 18.50 28.03 19.76
CA THR A 3 17.23 28.32 19.09
C THR A 3 17.01 27.24 18.03
N ILE A 4 16.00 26.40 18.25
CA ILE A 4 15.45 25.48 17.25
C ILE A 4 14.49 26.30 16.38
N ALA A 5 14.93 26.61 15.16
CA ALA A 5 14.04 27.13 14.13
C ALA A 5 12.93 26.08 13.87
N PRO A 6 11.65 26.47 13.74
CA PRO A 6 10.61 25.55 13.31
C PRO A 6 10.96 25.03 11.91
N PRO A 7 10.85 23.72 11.64
CA PRO A 7 11.08 23.21 10.31
C PRO A 7 10.06 23.87 9.37
N VAL A 8 10.59 24.53 8.33
CA VAL A 8 9.83 24.97 7.15
C VAL A 8 8.88 23.83 6.75
N PRO A 9 7.59 24.09 6.48
CA PRO A 9 6.71 23.07 5.95
C PRO A 9 7.25 22.67 4.59
N THR A 10 8.06 21.62 4.55
CA THR A 10 8.46 20.94 3.33
C THR A 10 7.17 20.58 2.64
N ILE A 11 6.93 21.20 1.49
CA ILE A 11 5.93 20.77 0.53
C ILE A 11 6.23 19.30 0.28
N THR A 12 5.55 18.43 1.03
CA THR A 12 5.85 17.01 1.06
C THR A 12 5.20 16.53 -0.21
N ALA A 13 5.94 16.25 -1.29
CA ALA A 13 5.33 15.59 -2.44
C ALA A 13 4.86 14.19 -2.03
N PHE A 14 3.86 13.63 -2.70
CA PHE A 14 3.40 12.27 -2.40
C PHE A 14 4.59 11.30 -2.44
N PRO A 15 4.92 10.60 -1.33
CA PRO A 15 6.05 9.68 -1.28
C PRO A 15 5.68 8.37 -1.99
N LYS A 16 5.45 8.45 -3.30
CA LYS A 16 4.94 7.37 -4.14
C LYS A 16 5.82 6.14 -4.07
N ASN A 17 7.14 6.32 -4.09
CA ASN A 17 8.09 5.22 -4.03
C ASN A 17 8.02 4.47 -2.69
N ASP A 18 7.98 5.19 -1.57
CA ASP A 18 7.83 4.58 -0.25
C ASP A 18 6.48 3.89 -0.08
N VAL A 19 5.39 4.51 -0.53
CA VAL A 19 4.05 3.89 -0.48
C VAL A 19 4.00 2.62 -1.32
N ILE A 20 4.51 2.66 -2.55
CA ILE A 20 4.57 1.47 -3.41
C ILE A 20 5.43 0.39 -2.77
N LYS A 21 6.60 0.76 -2.24
CA LYS A 21 7.53 -0.20 -1.63
C LYS A 21 6.91 -0.86 -0.40
N ALA A 22 6.34 -0.08 0.52
CA ALA A 22 5.67 -0.60 1.70
C ALA A 22 4.47 -1.47 1.32
N LEU A 23 3.66 -1.03 0.36
CA LEU A 23 2.48 -1.78 -0.07
C LEU A 23 2.88 -3.10 -0.75
N VAL A 24 3.92 -3.10 -1.58
CA VAL A 24 4.46 -4.31 -2.19
C VAL A 24 4.91 -5.31 -1.13
N ASP A 25 5.66 -4.85 -0.13
CA ASP A 25 6.26 -5.70 0.90
C ASP A 25 5.14 -6.43 1.67
N GLU A 26 4.19 -5.65 2.20
CA GLU A 26 3.03 -6.15 2.94
C GLU A 26 2.15 -7.08 2.07
N LEU A 27 1.83 -6.68 0.84
CA LEU A 27 1.00 -7.50 -0.06
C LEU A 27 1.70 -8.80 -0.46
N LEU A 28 3.03 -8.81 -0.60
CA LEU A 28 3.79 -10.02 -0.89
C LEU A 28 3.79 -10.96 0.33
N GLU A 29 3.89 -10.44 1.55
CA GLU A 29 3.77 -11.26 2.75
C GLU A 29 2.37 -11.87 2.90
N VAL A 30 1.32 -11.08 2.66
CA VAL A 30 -0.06 -11.58 2.63
C VAL A 30 -0.22 -12.65 1.54
N ALA A 31 0.29 -12.39 0.33
CA ALA A 31 0.22 -13.35 -0.78
C ALA A 31 0.98 -14.65 -0.46
N ARG A 32 2.16 -14.58 0.16
CA ARG A 32 2.93 -15.76 0.60
C ARG A 32 2.14 -16.57 1.62
N THR A 33 1.50 -15.89 2.57
CA THR A 33 0.68 -16.53 3.60
C THR A 33 -0.55 -17.21 3.00
N GLU A 34 -1.32 -16.49 2.18
CA GLU A 34 -2.49 -17.04 1.49
C GLU A 34 -2.13 -18.21 0.56
N ALA A 35 -1.01 -18.09 -0.17
CA ALA A 35 -0.53 -19.15 -1.03
C ALA A 35 -0.15 -20.41 -0.24
N GLN A 36 0.53 -20.26 0.89
CA GLN A 36 0.83 -21.40 1.78
C GLN A 36 -0.43 -22.05 2.34
N LEU A 37 -1.39 -21.25 2.81
CA LEU A 37 -2.66 -21.75 3.35
C LEU A 37 -3.50 -22.50 2.29
N ARG A 38 -3.45 -22.04 1.05
CA ARG A 38 -4.22 -22.61 -0.07
C ARG A 38 -3.45 -23.67 -0.87
N GLY A 39 -2.18 -23.91 -0.54
CA GLY A 39 -1.30 -24.83 -1.29
C GLY A 39 -0.90 -24.33 -2.68
N ILE A 40 -0.95 -23.02 -2.92
CA ILE A 40 -0.50 -22.38 -4.16
C ILE A 40 1.03 -22.25 -4.11
N SER A 41 1.71 -22.68 -5.17
CA SER A 41 3.16 -22.49 -5.29
C SER A 41 3.47 -21.06 -5.73
N LEU A 42 3.92 -20.23 -4.80
CA LEU A 42 4.35 -18.87 -5.10
C LEU A 42 5.80 -18.88 -5.63
N PRO A 43 6.11 -18.19 -6.74
CA PRO A 43 7.49 -18.03 -7.19
C PRO A 43 8.37 -17.35 -6.13
N GLN A 44 9.66 -17.71 -6.10
CA GLN A 44 10.62 -17.02 -5.24
C GLN A 44 10.96 -15.62 -5.76
N ASP A 45 10.81 -15.41 -7.07
CA ASP A 45 10.98 -14.13 -7.74
C ASP A 45 9.82 -13.17 -7.40
N GLU A 46 10.15 -11.92 -7.05
CA GLU A 46 9.14 -10.91 -6.68
C GLU A 46 8.19 -10.58 -7.83
N ALA A 47 8.68 -10.44 -9.06
CA ALA A 47 7.82 -10.08 -10.19
C ALA A 47 6.87 -11.24 -10.52
N GLY A 48 7.35 -12.48 -10.42
CA GLY A 48 6.54 -13.69 -10.51
C GLY A 48 5.51 -13.79 -9.38
N ALA A 49 5.92 -13.53 -8.14
CA ALA A 49 5.05 -13.54 -6.97
C ALA A 49 3.92 -12.49 -7.09
N ARG A 50 4.22 -11.31 -7.62
CA ARG A 50 3.22 -10.25 -7.76
C ARG A 50 2.12 -10.59 -8.78
N ASN A 51 2.50 -11.29 -9.84
CA ASN A 51 1.60 -11.73 -10.90
C ASN A 51 0.96 -13.10 -10.62
N ALA A 52 1.32 -13.74 -9.51
CA ALA A 52 0.75 -15.03 -9.16
C ALA A 52 -0.76 -14.88 -8.89
N PRO A 53 -1.60 -15.83 -9.35
CA PRO A 53 -3.04 -15.82 -9.15
C PRO A 53 -3.38 -16.23 -7.71
N VAL A 54 -3.04 -15.36 -6.77
CA VAL A 54 -3.22 -15.57 -5.34
C VAL A 54 -4.32 -14.63 -4.88
N PRO A 55 -5.49 -15.17 -4.50
CA PRO A 55 -6.57 -14.34 -4.01
C PRO A 55 -6.15 -13.68 -2.69
N LEU A 56 -6.31 -12.36 -2.62
CA LEU A 56 -6.03 -11.55 -1.45
C LEU A 56 -7.35 -11.07 -0.86
N ASP A 57 -7.67 -11.53 0.34
CA ASP A 57 -8.89 -11.15 1.04
C ASP A 57 -8.89 -9.67 1.44
N SER A 58 -10.04 -9.01 1.31
CA SER A 58 -10.16 -7.57 1.58
C SER A 58 -9.79 -7.19 3.01
N LEU A 59 -9.98 -8.10 3.97
CA LEU A 59 -9.57 -7.89 5.37
C LEU A 59 -8.04 -7.80 5.50
N SER A 60 -7.31 -8.72 4.86
CA SER A 60 -5.86 -8.71 4.86
C SER A 60 -5.31 -7.46 4.17
N ILE A 61 -5.99 -6.99 3.11
CA ILE A 61 -5.62 -5.73 2.45
C ILE A 61 -5.82 -4.52 3.38
N VAL A 62 -6.95 -4.45 4.10
CA VAL A 62 -7.19 -3.36 5.06
C VAL A 62 -6.08 -3.33 6.12
N ASP A 63 -5.61 -4.49 6.57
CA ASP A 63 -4.47 -4.58 7.48
C ASP A 63 -3.20 -3.98 6.87
N THR A 64 -2.87 -4.31 5.62
CA THR A 64 -1.72 -3.71 4.92
C THR A 64 -1.83 -2.19 4.77
N LEU A 65 -3.05 -1.62 4.72
CA LEU A 65 -3.22 -0.17 4.66
C LEU A 65 -2.73 0.51 5.94
N CYS A 66 -2.82 -0.15 7.09
CA CYS A 66 -2.34 0.37 8.37
C CYS A 66 -0.83 0.67 8.32
N ALA A 67 -0.05 -0.19 7.66
CA ALA A 67 1.37 0.06 7.41
C ALA A 67 1.61 1.31 6.53
N ILE A 68 0.73 1.56 5.55
CA ILE A 68 0.82 2.72 4.67
C ILE A 68 0.44 4.02 5.38
N GLU A 69 -0.51 3.96 6.32
CA GLU A 69 -0.92 5.11 7.14
C GLU A 69 0.26 5.69 7.93
N ALA A 70 1.17 4.83 8.40
CA ALA A 70 2.42 5.25 9.04
C ALA A 70 3.36 6.00 8.09
N VAL A 71 3.34 5.68 6.79
CA VAL A 71 4.16 6.35 5.76
C VAL A 71 3.56 7.71 5.35
N ILE A 72 2.24 7.77 5.14
CA ILE A 72 1.57 8.98 4.66
C ILE A 72 1.17 9.94 5.79
N GLY A 73 1.15 9.45 7.03
CA GLY A 73 0.85 10.21 8.24
C GLY A 73 -0.62 10.57 8.43
N PHE A 74 -1.55 9.80 7.84
CA PHE A 74 -2.98 9.93 8.07
C PHE A 74 -3.72 8.63 7.74
N GLU A 75 -4.92 8.50 8.30
CA GLU A 75 -5.77 7.31 8.16
C GLU A 75 -6.44 7.23 6.76
N LEU A 76 -6.30 6.07 6.12
CA LEU A 76 -6.93 5.69 4.86
C LEU A 76 -8.26 5.00 5.17
N ARG A 77 -9.33 5.44 4.50
CA ARG A 77 -10.63 4.78 4.65
C ARG A 77 -10.65 3.43 3.94
N ASP A 78 -11.30 2.46 4.55
CA ASP A 78 -11.49 1.09 4.01
C ASP A 78 -12.19 1.07 2.65
N ASN A 79 -12.96 2.12 2.33
CA ASN A 79 -13.64 2.29 1.03
C ASN A 79 -12.66 2.33 -0.16
N ILE A 80 -11.37 2.57 0.06
CA ILE A 80 -10.38 2.48 -1.02
C ILE A 80 -10.10 1.03 -1.45
N VAL A 81 -10.39 0.05 -0.59
CA VAL A 81 -10.23 -1.38 -0.83
C VAL A 81 -11.42 -1.91 -1.64
N GLN A 82 -11.14 -2.85 -2.53
CA GLN A 82 -12.17 -3.53 -3.31
C GLN A 82 -12.89 -4.58 -2.45
N THR A 83 -14.22 -4.51 -2.43
CA THR A 83 -15.06 -5.53 -1.79
C THR A 83 -14.85 -6.90 -2.45
N GLY A 84 -14.58 -7.92 -1.65
CA GLY A 84 -14.26 -9.26 -2.14
C GLY A 84 -12.79 -9.49 -2.46
N GLY A 85 -11.93 -8.48 -2.25
CA GLY A 85 -10.48 -8.63 -2.37
C GLY A 85 -9.95 -8.45 -3.79
N TYR A 86 -8.77 -9.02 -4.02
CA TYR A 86 -8.02 -8.95 -5.28
C TYR A 86 -7.60 -10.33 -5.75
N VAL A 87 -7.35 -10.49 -7.05
CA VAL A 87 -6.95 -11.77 -7.64
C VAL A 87 -5.43 -11.98 -7.65
N SER A 88 -4.65 -10.91 -7.42
CA SER A 88 -3.20 -10.90 -7.35
C SER A 88 -2.68 -9.62 -6.69
N VAL A 89 -1.38 -9.59 -6.35
CA VAL A 89 -0.73 -8.41 -5.77
C VAL A 89 -0.66 -7.26 -6.78
N GLU A 90 -0.38 -7.54 -8.05
CA GLU A 90 -0.41 -6.54 -9.13
C GLU A 90 -1.80 -5.89 -9.28
N ASP A 91 -2.87 -6.68 -9.21
CA ASP A 91 -4.24 -6.17 -9.26
C ASP A 91 -4.54 -5.24 -8.08
N ALA A 92 -4.11 -5.64 -6.87
CA ALA A 92 -4.22 -4.80 -5.67
C ALA A 92 -3.42 -3.49 -5.81
N LEU A 93 -2.16 -3.55 -6.26
CA LEU A 93 -1.32 -2.36 -6.47
C LEU A 93 -1.94 -1.41 -7.50
N GLY A 94 -2.40 -1.94 -8.63
CA GLY A 94 -3.04 -1.16 -9.69
C GLY A 94 -4.29 -0.42 -9.22
N HIS A 95 -5.03 -1.00 -8.27
CA HIS A 95 -6.22 -0.38 -7.70
C HIS A 95 -5.92 0.58 -6.53
N LEU A 96 -5.04 0.19 -5.61
CA LEU A 96 -4.80 0.91 -4.35
C LEU A 96 -3.91 2.15 -4.54
N VAL A 97 -2.79 2.03 -5.26
CA VAL A 97 -1.82 3.12 -5.45
C VAL A 97 -2.48 4.41 -5.97
N PRO A 98 -3.26 4.41 -7.08
CA PRO A 98 -3.88 5.63 -7.57
C PRO A 98 -4.97 6.18 -6.63
N ARG A 99 -5.60 5.33 -5.81
CA ARG A 99 -6.58 5.78 -4.80
C ARG A 99 -5.91 6.45 -3.62
N ILE A 100 -4.83 5.86 -3.11
CA ILE A 100 -4.02 6.43 -2.03
C ILE A 100 -3.46 7.78 -2.47
N GLU A 101 -2.90 7.87 -3.69
CA GLU A 101 -2.41 9.12 -4.28
C GLU A 101 -3.52 10.19 -4.34
N LYS A 102 -4.73 9.84 -4.80
CA LYS A 102 -5.89 10.76 -4.83
C LYS A 102 -6.30 11.24 -3.43
N VAL A 103 -6.34 10.34 -2.45
CA VAL A 103 -6.69 10.72 -1.06
C VAL A 103 -5.62 11.62 -0.47
N TRP A 104 -4.36 11.30 -0.71
CA TRP A 104 -3.22 12.09 -0.27
C TRP A 104 -3.26 13.50 -0.85
N ILE A 105 -3.48 13.66 -2.17
CA ILE A 105 -3.61 14.96 -2.83
C ILE A 105 -4.82 15.73 -2.26
N LYS A 106 -5.95 15.07 -2.03
CA LYS A 106 -7.13 15.70 -1.41
C LYS A 106 -6.87 16.19 0.02
N LYS A 107 -6.10 15.44 0.81
CA LYS A 107 -5.79 15.74 2.22
C LYS A 107 -4.70 16.80 2.36
N LYS A 108 -3.65 16.74 1.53
CA LYS A 108 -2.49 17.63 1.60
C LYS A 108 -2.61 18.83 0.67
N GLY A 109 -3.57 18.86 -0.25
CA GLY A 109 -3.86 19.99 -1.13
C GLY A 109 -2.76 20.34 -2.14
N VAL A 110 -1.63 19.62 -2.13
CA VAL A 110 -0.51 19.86 -3.04
C VAL A 110 -0.76 19.09 -4.33
N LYS A 111 -1.25 19.80 -5.35
CA LYS A 111 -1.14 19.33 -6.74
C LYS A 111 0.36 19.28 -7.08
N PRO A 112 0.86 18.18 -7.71
CA PRO A 112 2.21 18.19 -8.28
C PRO A 112 2.36 19.32 -9.32
#